data_AF-A0A318V653-F1
#
_entry.id   AF-A0A318V653-F1
#
_cell.length_a   1.000
_cell.length_b   1.000
_cell.length_c   1.000
_cell.angle_alpha   90.00
_cell.angle_beta   90.00
_cell.angle_gamma   90.00
#
_symmetry.space_group_name_H-M   'P 1'
#
loop_
_entity.id
_entity.type
_entity.pdbx_description
1 polymer ?
#
loop_
_entity_poly.entity_id
_entity_poly.type
_entity_poly.pdbx_seq_one_letter_code
_entity_poly.pdbx_strand_id
1 'polypeptide(L)'
;MTIPIIKSSLLTLSLAMVSSLSHSSDLVEFGKKCLVKEDRLNKAKNRLEALSLRAEQNHRGKNRSQDQLDRYQAEKELLEIDMTECNETTPNSAFCHQVRLRYNEITYLIQSTKTENVGSNWGGNDAIIDYEITKDNFNHQYEEFLALCRDSNAHYALIQTPEAYAKVCSSEAAKQSVTCTLF
;
A
#
# COMPACT_ATOMS: atom_id res chain seq x y z
N MET A 1 -60.64 22.60 -63.85
CA MET A 1 -60.94 22.86 -62.42
C MET A 1 -59.84 22.21 -61.60
N THR A 2 -59.15 23.03 -60.82
CA THR A 2 -57.90 22.73 -60.11
C THR A 2 -58.19 22.25 -58.68
N ILE A 3 -57.50 21.19 -58.25
CA ILE A 3 -57.57 20.65 -56.88
C ILE A 3 -56.49 21.37 -56.05
N PRO A 4 -56.81 21.97 -54.87
CA PRO A 4 -55.77 22.50 -54.01
C PRO A 4 -55.19 21.38 -53.15
N ILE A 5 -53.86 21.26 -53.19
CA ILE A 5 -53.05 20.50 -52.25
C ILE A 5 -52.56 21.49 -51.17
N ILE A 6 -52.15 20.93 -50.03
CA ILE A 6 -51.33 21.48 -48.94
C ILE A 6 -52.14 22.01 -47.74
N LYS A 7 -52.09 21.28 -46.61
CA LYS A 7 -51.28 21.62 -45.41
C LYS A 7 -51.66 20.71 -44.23
N SER A 8 -50.92 19.63 -44.07
CA SER A 8 -50.88 18.86 -42.82
C SER A 8 -49.43 18.47 -42.53
N SER A 9 -48.60 19.48 -42.34
CA SER A 9 -47.24 19.35 -41.83
C SER A 9 -47.17 20.15 -40.55
N LEU A 10 -47.43 19.51 -39.41
CA LEU A 10 -47.08 19.98 -38.06
C LEU A 10 -47.67 19.00 -37.04
N LEU A 11 -46.99 17.87 -36.78
CA LEU A 11 -47.11 17.14 -35.49
C LEU A 11 -46.17 15.94 -35.38
N THR A 12 -44.86 16.14 -35.52
CA THR A 12 -43.87 15.15 -35.01
C THR A 12 -42.54 15.84 -34.74
N LEU A 13 -42.47 16.67 -33.69
CA LEU A 13 -41.18 17.11 -33.14
C LEU A 13 -41.29 17.28 -31.61
N SER A 14 -41.65 16.20 -30.92
CA SER A 14 -41.68 16.21 -29.44
C SER A 14 -41.14 14.93 -28.79
N LEU A 15 -40.46 14.04 -29.54
CA LEU A 15 -39.98 12.76 -28.99
C LEU A 15 -38.45 12.59 -28.95
N ALA A 16 -37.67 13.67 -29.10
CA ALA A 16 -36.20 13.61 -29.03
C ALA A 16 -35.58 14.22 -27.76
N MET A 17 -36.38 14.77 -26.84
CA MET A 17 -35.89 15.46 -25.63
C MET A 17 -35.89 14.61 -24.35
N VAL A 18 -36.35 13.35 -24.41
CA VAL A 18 -36.50 12.49 -23.22
C VAL A 18 -35.33 11.49 -23.07
N SER A 19 -34.54 11.27 -24.11
CA SER A 19 -33.43 10.31 -24.12
C SER A 19 -32.10 10.85 -23.56
N SER A 20 -31.93 12.18 -23.47
CA SER A 20 -30.70 12.80 -22.93
C SER A 20 -30.60 12.74 -21.41
N LEU A 21 -31.73 12.83 -20.70
CA LEU A 21 -31.74 12.81 -19.23
C LEU A 21 -31.39 11.43 -18.66
N SER A 22 -31.88 10.35 -19.27
CA SER A 22 -31.54 8.98 -18.83
C SER A 22 -30.05 8.72 -19.01
N HIS A 23 -29.49 9.08 -20.17
CA HIS A 23 -28.06 8.89 -20.43
C HIS A 23 -27.18 9.70 -19.47
N SER A 24 -27.55 10.96 -19.18
CA SER A 24 -26.84 11.79 -18.19
C SER A 24 -26.92 11.21 -16.77
N SER A 25 -28.07 10.66 -16.37
CA SER A 25 -28.23 9.99 -15.07
C SER A 25 -27.34 8.75 -14.94
N ASP A 26 -27.26 7.95 -15.99
CA ASP A 26 -26.44 6.73 -16.02
C ASP A 26 -24.94 7.06 -15.94
N LEU A 27 -24.50 8.12 -16.61
CA LEU A 27 -23.13 8.63 -16.52
C LEU A 27 -22.79 9.16 -15.13
N VAL A 28 -23.74 9.83 -14.46
CA VAL A 28 -23.55 10.29 -13.08
C VAL A 28 -23.40 9.12 -12.11
N GLU A 29 -24.21 8.06 -12.26
CA GLU A 29 -24.09 6.87 -11.43
C GLU A 29 -22.76 6.14 -11.67
N PHE A 30 -22.38 5.97 -12.94
CA PHE A 30 -21.09 5.42 -13.35
C PHE A 30 -19.93 6.18 -12.70
N GLY A 31 -19.89 7.51 -12.85
CA GLY A 31 -18.81 8.33 -12.31
C GLY A 31 -18.72 8.29 -10.79
N LYS A 32 -19.86 8.32 -10.08
CA LYS A 32 -19.90 8.15 -8.61
C LYS A 32 -19.36 6.80 -8.16
N LYS A 33 -19.69 5.71 -8.87
CA LYS A 33 -19.15 4.37 -8.57
C LYS A 33 -17.63 4.34 -8.77
N CYS A 34 -17.13 4.97 -9.83
CA CYS A 34 -15.71 5.06 -10.10
C CYS A 34 -14.95 5.84 -9.00
N LEU A 35 -15.47 6.98 -8.55
CA LEU A 35 -14.89 7.72 -7.41
C LEU A 35 -14.82 6.89 -6.13
N VAL A 36 -15.85 6.09 -5.83
CA VAL A 36 -15.85 5.18 -4.67
C VAL A 36 -14.82 4.06 -4.83
N LYS A 37 -14.69 3.49 -6.03
CA LYS A 37 -13.67 2.45 -6.30
C LYS A 37 -12.26 3.04 -6.18
N GLU A 38 -12.05 4.26 -6.66
CA GLU A 38 -10.78 4.98 -6.57
C GLU A 38 -10.37 5.28 -5.13
N ASP A 39 -11.29 5.77 -4.28
CA ASP A 39 -11.04 5.99 -2.85
C ASP A 39 -10.63 4.69 -2.12
N ARG A 40 -11.29 3.57 -2.42
CA ARG A 40 -10.93 2.25 -1.87
C ARG A 40 -9.53 1.83 -2.30
N LEU A 41 -9.18 2.00 -3.57
CA LEU A 41 -7.85 1.69 -4.10
C LEU A 41 -6.78 2.59 -3.46
N ASN A 42 -7.03 3.89 -3.31
CA ASN A 42 -6.08 4.79 -2.65
C ASN A 42 -5.83 4.38 -1.18
N LYS A 43 -6.88 3.97 -0.46
CA LYS A 43 -6.73 3.43 0.91
C LYS A 43 -5.93 2.13 0.93
N ALA A 44 -6.16 1.22 -0.02
CA ALA A 44 -5.40 -0.02 -0.14
C ALA A 44 -3.91 0.24 -0.48
N LYS A 45 -3.64 1.18 -1.38
CA LYS A 45 -2.27 1.64 -1.71
C LYS A 45 -1.54 2.15 -0.49
N ASN A 46 -2.14 3.07 0.26
CA ASN A 46 -1.53 3.63 1.47
C ASN A 46 -1.22 2.54 2.52
N ARG A 47 -2.09 1.52 2.64
CA ARG A 47 -1.85 0.36 3.52
C ARG A 47 -0.67 -0.49 3.04
N LEU A 48 -0.59 -0.78 1.74
CA LEU A 48 0.55 -1.50 1.15
C LEU A 48 1.88 -0.76 1.37
N GLU A 49 1.90 0.55 1.17
CA GLU A 49 3.09 1.36 1.39
C GLU A 49 3.53 1.33 2.86
N ALA A 50 2.58 1.42 3.81
CA ALA A 50 2.86 1.31 5.24
C ALA A 50 3.41 -0.08 5.63
N LEU A 51 2.83 -1.16 5.08
CA LEU A 51 3.31 -2.52 5.30
C LEU A 51 4.73 -2.71 4.73
N SER A 52 4.97 -2.21 3.52
CA SER A 52 6.30 -2.26 2.88
C SER A 52 7.35 -1.51 3.69
N LEU A 53 7.02 -0.30 4.17
CA LEU A 53 7.93 0.50 5.00
C LEU A 53 8.25 -0.20 6.33
N ARG A 54 7.24 -0.80 6.98
CA ARG A 54 7.42 -1.58 8.21
C ARG A 54 8.29 -2.81 7.97
N ALA A 55 8.07 -3.53 6.87
CA ALA A 55 8.87 -4.69 6.50
C ALA A 55 10.34 -4.30 6.26
N GLU A 56 10.59 -3.18 5.57
CA GLU A 56 11.94 -2.66 5.34
C GLU A 56 12.63 -2.22 6.63
N GLN A 57 11.92 -1.53 7.52
CA GLN A 57 12.43 -1.14 8.84
C GLN A 57 12.78 -2.36 9.69
N ASN A 58 11.91 -3.37 9.72
CA ASN A 58 12.14 -4.64 10.40
C ASN A 58 13.35 -5.39 9.82
N HIS A 59 13.48 -5.43 8.49
CA HIS A 59 14.62 -6.06 7.83
C HIS A 59 15.95 -5.35 8.16
N ARG A 60 15.96 -4.01 8.15
CA ARG A 60 17.14 -3.23 8.53
C ARG A 60 17.51 -3.41 9.99
N GLY A 61 16.52 -3.46 10.89
CA GLY A 61 16.72 -3.75 12.31
C GLY A 61 17.32 -5.14 12.52
N LYS A 62 16.72 -6.17 11.89
CA LYS A 62 17.18 -7.55 11.97
C LYS A 62 18.62 -7.73 11.47
N ASN A 63 18.99 -7.10 10.35
CA ASN A 63 20.36 -7.17 9.84
C ASN A 63 21.37 -6.56 10.81
N ARG A 64 21.07 -5.39 11.39
CA ARG A 64 21.97 -4.74 12.38
C ARG A 64 22.14 -5.59 13.63
N SER A 65 21.05 -6.18 14.13
CA SER A 65 21.12 -7.07 15.30
C SER A 65 21.86 -8.38 14.99
N GLN A 66 21.77 -8.89 13.75
CA GLN A 66 22.56 -10.04 13.33
C GLN A 66 24.05 -9.70 13.24
N ASP A 67 24.42 -8.58 12.61
CA ASP A 67 25.82 -8.13 12.53
C ASP A 67 26.44 -7.92 13.92
N GLN A 68 25.67 -7.38 14.88
CA GLN A 68 26.10 -7.25 16.27
C GLN A 68 26.30 -8.60 16.95
N LEU A 69 25.36 -9.53 16.75
CA LEU A 69 25.45 -10.87 17.30
C LEU A 69 26.68 -11.63 16.77
N ASP A 70 26.94 -11.54 15.46
CA ASP A 70 28.09 -12.18 14.82
C ASP A 70 29.41 -11.60 15.35
N ARG A 71 29.47 -10.27 15.54
CA ARG A 71 30.63 -9.61 16.17
C ARG A 71 30.86 -10.07 17.60
N TYR A 72 29.82 -10.16 18.43
CA TYR A 72 29.97 -10.62 19.81
C TYR A 72 30.36 -12.11 19.87
N GLN A 73 29.86 -12.94 18.95
CA GLN A 73 30.26 -14.34 18.86
C GLN A 73 31.74 -14.48 18.50
N ALA A 74 32.22 -13.74 17.50
CA ALA A 74 33.64 -13.74 17.13
C ALA A 74 34.53 -13.23 18.28
N GLU A 75 34.12 -12.17 19.00
CA GLU A 75 34.85 -11.69 20.17
C GLU A 75 34.85 -12.71 21.32
N LYS A 76 33.75 -13.45 21.49
CA LYS A 76 33.66 -14.52 22.48
C LYS A 76 34.63 -15.67 22.16
N GLU A 77 34.70 -16.10 20.90
CA GLU A 77 35.61 -17.17 20.47
C GLU A 77 37.08 -16.80 20.73
N LEU A 78 37.47 -15.54 20.50
CA LEU A 78 38.80 -15.05 20.84
C LEU A 78 39.06 -15.08 22.36
N LEU A 79 38.07 -14.65 23.16
CA LEU A 79 38.17 -14.68 24.62
C LEU A 79 38.21 -16.10 25.19
N GLU A 80 37.68 -17.11 24.49
CA GLU A 80 37.78 -18.52 24.93
C GLU A 80 39.22 -19.04 24.87
N ILE A 81 40.02 -18.54 23.93
CA ILE A 81 41.46 -18.82 23.84
C ILE A 81 42.17 -18.20 25.04
N ASP A 82 41.94 -16.90 25.28
CA ASP A 82 42.54 -16.17 26.41
C ASP A 82 42.12 -16.76 27.77
N MET A 83 40.86 -17.20 27.89
CA MET A 83 40.34 -17.88 29.10
C MET A 83 41.03 -19.21 29.36
N THR A 84 41.35 -19.97 28.30
CA THR A 84 42.08 -21.23 28.41
C THR A 84 43.50 -20.99 28.91
N GLU A 85 44.21 -20.03 28.31
CA GLU A 85 45.55 -19.62 28.76
C GLU A 85 45.54 -19.15 30.23
N CYS A 86 44.52 -18.38 30.62
CA CYS A 86 44.34 -17.92 31.97
C CYS A 86 44.12 -19.02 33.00
N ASN A 87 43.40 -20.08 32.63
CA ASN A 87 43.17 -21.23 33.51
C ASN A 87 44.42 -22.10 33.66
N GLU A 88 45.27 -22.17 32.63
CA GLU A 88 46.46 -23.02 32.60
C GLU A 88 47.71 -22.38 33.21
N THR A 89 47.79 -21.04 33.25
CA THR A 89 49.02 -20.31 33.66
C THR A 89 48.90 -19.61 35.02
N THR A 90 48.23 -18.46 35.06
CA THR A 90 48.14 -17.57 36.24
C THR A 90 46.71 -17.08 36.46
N PRO A 91 45.80 -17.96 36.95
CA PRO A 91 44.37 -17.66 37.01
C PRO A 91 44.01 -16.46 37.88
N ASN A 92 44.86 -16.03 38.81
CA ASN A 92 44.61 -14.88 39.68
C ASN A 92 45.41 -13.63 39.26
N SER A 93 45.94 -13.59 38.04
CA SER A 93 46.58 -12.39 37.50
C SER A 93 45.55 -11.31 37.16
N ALA A 94 45.97 -10.04 37.20
CA ALA A 94 45.13 -8.91 36.81
C ALA A 94 44.59 -9.05 35.37
N PHE A 95 45.41 -9.59 34.46
CA PHE A 95 45.02 -9.91 33.10
C PHE A 95 43.86 -10.91 33.06
N CYS A 96 43.95 -12.02 33.81
CA CYS A 96 42.90 -13.04 33.82
C CYS A 96 41.59 -12.58 34.46
N HIS A 97 41.65 -11.64 35.41
CA HIS A 97 40.45 -10.97 35.90
C HIS A 97 39.77 -10.11 34.80
N GLN A 98 40.55 -9.39 33.98
CA GLN A 98 40.01 -8.60 32.87
C GLN A 98 39.39 -9.48 31.78
N VAL A 99 40.06 -10.58 31.41
CA VAL A 99 39.54 -11.54 30.42
C VAL A 99 38.20 -12.12 30.89
N ARG A 100 38.07 -12.54 32.15
CA ARG A 100 36.79 -13.04 32.71
C ARG A 100 35.68 -11.99 32.71
N LEU A 101 36.00 -10.76 33.08
CA LEU A 101 35.02 -9.67 33.07
C LEU A 101 34.51 -9.45 31.65
N ARG A 102 35.41 -9.40 30.67
CA ARG A 102 35.05 -9.22 29.26
C ARG A 102 34.26 -10.40 28.70
N TYR A 103 34.63 -11.63 29.06
CA TYR A 103 33.90 -12.84 28.68
C TYR A 103 32.45 -12.83 29.19
N ASN A 104 32.26 -12.44 30.46
CA ASN A 104 30.93 -12.33 31.07
C ASN A 104 30.10 -11.22 30.43
N GLU A 105 30.71 -10.06 30.15
CA GLU A 105 30.07 -8.95 29.46
C GLU A 105 29.61 -9.35 28.05
N ILE A 106 30.48 -9.97 27.26
CA ILE A 106 30.16 -10.44 25.91
C ILE A 106 29.09 -11.54 25.94
N THR A 107 29.16 -12.46 26.89
CA THR A 107 28.12 -13.49 27.08
C THR A 107 26.76 -12.87 27.41
N TYR A 108 26.75 -11.85 28.27
CA TYR A 108 25.53 -11.07 28.56
C TYR A 108 25.00 -10.36 27.31
N LEU A 109 25.86 -9.70 26.53
CA LEU A 109 25.47 -9.00 25.30
C LEU A 109 24.93 -9.93 24.22
N ILE A 110 25.50 -11.13 24.08
CA ILE A 110 24.95 -12.18 23.20
C ILE A 110 23.55 -12.58 23.66
N GLN A 111 23.37 -12.80 24.97
CA GLN A 111 22.08 -13.21 25.51
C GLN A 111 21.03 -12.11 25.37
N SER A 112 21.39 -10.85 25.65
CA SER A 112 20.49 -9.70 25.53
C SER A 112 20.07 -9.49 24.07
N THR A 113 21.01 -9.52 23.13
CA THR A 113 20.74 -9.37 21.69
C THR A 113 19.84 -10.50 21.16
N LYS A 114 20.05 -11.74 21.64
CA LYS A 114 19.15 -12.87 21.33
C LYS A 114 17.74 -12.66 21.88
N THR A 115 17.60 -12.16 23.11
CA THR A 115 16.28 -11.89 23.70
C THR A 115 15.55 -10.71 23.05
N GLU A 116 16.28 -9.66 22.65
CA GLU A 116 15.72 -8.52 21.89
C GLU A 116 15.24 -8.94 20.50
N ASN A 117 15.97 -9.84 19.84
CA ASN A 117 15.54 -10.42 18.56
C ASN A 117 14.27 -11.29 18.68
N VAL A 118 14.09 -11.98 19.80
CA VAL A 118 12.87 -12.77 20.09
C VAL A 118 11.69 -11.88 20.52
N GLY A 119 11.96 -10.72 21.13
CA GLY A 119 10.96 -9.77 21.63
C GLY A 119 10.22 -8.97 20.55
N SER A 120 10.65 -9.03 19.28
CA SER A 120 9.95 -8.39 18.16
C SER A 120 8.80 -9.22 17.58
N ASN A 121 8.50 -10.39 18.17
CA ASN A 121 7.37 -11.24 17.82
C ASN A 121 6.06 -10.79 18.50
N TRP A 122 5.83 -9.48 18.59
CA TRP A 122 4.46 -8.97 18.72
C TRP A 122 3.76 -9.16 17.37
N GLY A 123 3.40 -10.43 17.12
CA GLY A 123 2.40 -10.83 16.14
C GLY A 123 1.06 -10.24 16.55
N GLY A 124 0.91 -8.94 16.36
CA GLY A 124 -0.35 -8.25 16.42
C GLY A 124 -1.16 -8.57 15.18
N ASN A 125 -1.82 -9.72 15.18
CA ASN A 125 -3.10 -9.92 14.49
C ASN A 125 -3.15 -9.70 12.96
N ASP A 126 -2.07 -9.85 12.21
CA ASP A 126 -2.09 -9.65 10.74
C ASP A 126 -2.59 -10.88 9.95
N ALA A 127 -2.65 -12.07 10.57
CA ALA A 127 -2.99 -13.31 9.88
C ALA A 127 -4.43 -13.39 9.34
N ILE A 128 -5.34 -12.50 9.78
CA ILE A 128 -6.74 -12.46 9.32
C ILE A 128 -6.99 -11.28 8.34
N ILE A 129 -6.05 -10.33 8.23
CA ILE A 129 -6.19 -9.14 7.38
C ILE A 129 -5.29 -9.22 6.11
N ASP A 130 -4.21 -10.00 6.16
CA ASP A 130 -3.27 -10.18 5.04
C ASP A 130 -3.86 -10.84 3.79
N TYR A 131 -5.00 -11.54 3.90
CA TYR A 131 -5.60 -12.21 2.74
C TYR A 131 -6.20 -11.23 1.72
N GLU A 132 -6.54 -9.99 2.11
CA GLU A 132 -7.24 -9.04 1.24
C GLU A 132 -6.33 -8.05 0.50
N ILE A 133 -5.09 -7.81 0.93
CA ILE A 133 -4.24 -6.76 0.35
C ILE A 133 -2.84 -7.27 0.01
N THR A 134 -2.75 -8.20 -0.95
CA THR A 134 -1.47 -8.49 -1.62
C THR A 134 -1.19 -7.43 -2.70
N LYS A 135 0.09 -7.18 -3.00
CA LYS A 135 0.50 -6.27 -4.10
C LYS A 135 -0.12 -6.70 -5.43
N ASP A 136 -0.19 -8.00 -5.69
CA ASP A 136 -0.75 -8.55 -6.93
C ASP A 136 -2.26 -8.35 -7.01
N ASN A 137 -3.00 -8.57 -5.92
CA ASN A 137 -4.45 -8.29 -5.87
C ASN A 137 -4.72 -6.79 -6.06
N PHE A 138 -3.93 -5.92 -5.42
CA PHE A 138 -4.04 -4.47 -5.62
C PHE A 138 -3.79 -4.07 -7.08
N ASN A 139 -2.71 -4.57 -7.69
CA ASN A 139 -2.38 -4.27 -9.08
C ASN A 139 -3.51 -4.71 -10.03
N HIS A 140 -4.03 -5.92 -9.84
CA HIS A 140 -5.14 -6.43 -10.63
C HIS A 140 -6.38 -5.55 -10.51
N GLN A 141 -6.80 -5.20 -9.29
CA GLN A 141 -7.95 -4.32 -9.07
C GLN A 141 -7.74 -2.90 -9.60
N TYR A 142 -6.51 -2.40 -9.56
CA TYR A 142 -6.15 -1.10 -10.10
C TYR A 142 -6.21 -1.10 -11.64
N GLU A 143 -5.70 -2.15 -12.29
CA GLU A 143 -5.80 -2.32 -13.75
C GLU A 143 -7.26 -2.40 -14.20
N GLU A 144 -8.09 -3.19 -13.50
CA GLU A 144 -9.53 -3.23 -13.78
C GLU A 144 -10.21 -1.87 -13.56
N PHE A 145 -9.81 -1.13 -12.53
CA PHE A 145 -10.29 0.23 -12.32
C PHE A 145 -9.92 1.13 -13.49
N LEU A 146 -8.68 1.12 -13.97
CA LEU A 146 -8.28 1.92 -15.13
C LEU A 146 -9.08 1.55 -16.37
N ALA A 147 -9.22 0.25 -16.66
CA ALA A 147 -9.97 -0.24 -17.81
C ALA A 147 -11.45 0.21 -17.79
N LEU A 148 -12.09 0.23 -16.61
CA LEU A 148 -13.50 0.57 -16.47
C LEU A 148 -13.75 2.06 -16.29
N CYS A 149 -12.92 2.75 -15.50
CA CYS A 149 -13.18 4.08 -14.98
C CYS A 149 -12.30 5.18 -15.59
N ARG A 150 -11.32 4.82 -16.43
CA ARG A 150 -10.48 5.78 -17.16
C ARG A 150 -10.48 5.51 -18.67
N ASP A 151 -10.34 4.25 -19.05
CA ASP A 151 -10.08 3.86 -20.43
C ASP A 151 -11.36 3.39 -21.16
N SER A 152 -12.54 3.56 -20.53
CA SER A 152 -13.82 3.15 -21.08
C SER A 152 -14.54 4.26 -21.83
N ASN A 153 -15.40 3.89 -22.79
CA ASN A 153 -16.26 4.83 -23.50
C ASN A 153 -17.19 5.60 -22.55
N ALA A 154 -17.59 4.99 -21.43
CA ALA A 154 -18.42 5.64 -20.41
C ALA A 154 -17.65 6.76 -19.68
N HIS A 155 -16.34 6.58 -19.44
CA HIS A 155 -15.49 7.66 -18.93
C HIS A 155 -15.43 8.83 -19.90
N TYR A 156 -15.11 8.57 -21.16
CA TYR A 156 -15.06 9.65 -22.16
C TYR A 156 -16.41 10.37 -22.31
N ALA A 157 -17.52 9.63 -22.30
CA ALA A 157 -18.85 10.21 -22.34
C ALA A 157 -19.17 11.04 -21.08
N LEU A 158 -18.75 10.59 -19.89
CA LEU A 158 -18.87 11.35 -18.64
C LEU A 158 -18.12 12.69 -18.73
N ILE A 159 -16.86 12.68 -19.19
CA ILE A 159 -16.06 13.90 -19.31
C ILE A 159 -16.64 14.86 -20.36
N GLN A 160 -17.16 14.32 -21.47
CA GLN A 160 -17.70 15.12 -22.57
C GLN A 160 -19.12 15.65 -22.30
N THR A 161 -19.77 15.20 -21.23
CA THR A 161 -21.14 15.63 -20.86
C THR A 161 -21.08 16.62 -19.69
N PRO A 162 -21.20 17.95 -19.91
CA PRO A 162 -20.97 18.95 -18.86
C PRO A 162 -21.86 18.79 -17.64
N GLU A 163 -23.13 18.42 -17.82
CA GLU A 163 -24.06 18.22 -16.72
C GLU A 163 -23.70 17.02 -15.84
N ALA A 164 -23.29 15.91 -16.44
CA ALA A 164 -22.87 14.71 -15.71
C ALA A 164 -21.53 14.94 -15.02
N TYR A 165 -20.58 15.54 -15.73
CA TYR A 165 -19.28 15.93 -15.20
C TYR A 165 -19.43 16.87 -13.99
N ALA A 166 -20.23 17.93 -14.09
CA ALA A 166 -20.42 18.86 -12.98
C ALA A 166 -21.08 18.20 -11.75
N LYS A 167 -21.90 17.16 -11.94
CA LYS A 167 -22.55 16.40 -10.84
C LYS A 167 -21.62 15.38 -10.19
N VAL A 168 -20.62 14.86 -10.90
CA VAL A 168 -19.66 13.86 -10.39
C VAL A 168 -18.40 14.56 -9.87
N CYS A 169 -17.85 15.47 -10.66
CA CYS A 169 -16.57 16.15 -10.46
C CYS A 169 -16.78 17.57 -9.90
N SER A 170 -17.66 17.70 -8.91
CA SER A 170 -18.09 19.01 -8.38
C SER A 170 -17.08 19.64 -7.41
N SER A 171 -16.26 18.83 -6.74
CA SER A 171 -15.25 19.30 -5.78
C SER A 171 -13.85 19.29 -6.41
N GLU A 172 -12.96 20.14 -5.91
CA GLU A 172 -11.56 20.15 -6.37
C GLU A 172 -10.87 18.80 -6.16
N ALA A 173 -11.16 18.12 -5.04
CA ALA A 173 -10.67 16.77 -4.79
C ALA A 173 -11.18 15.76 -5.84
N ALA A 174 -12.46 15.83 -6.23
CA ALA A 174 -13.01 14.96 -7.26
C ALA A 174 -12.40 15.28 -8.63
N LYS A 175 -12.21 16.55 -8.98
CA LYS A 175 -11.58 16.95 -10.26
C LYS A 175 -10.13 16.45 -10.42
N GLN A 176 -9.43 16.23 -9.31
CA GLN A 176 -8.06 15.68 -9.30
C GLN A 176 -8.03 14.14 -9.36
N SER A 177 -9.19 13.49 -9.25
CA SER A 177 -9.30 12.03 -9.32
C SER A 177 -9.10 11.53 -10.75
N VAL A 178 -8.60 10.31 -10.91
CA VAL A 178 -8.47 9.63 -12.21
C VAL A 178 -9.81 9.53 -12.92
N THR A 179 -10.90 9.35 -12.16
CA THR A 179 -12.27 9.31 -12.66
C THR A 179 -12.73 10.62 -13.31
N CYS A 180 -12.10 11.75 -12.99
CA CYS A 180 -12.49 13.08 -13.49
C CYS A 180 -11.43 13.75 -14.36
N THR A 181 -10.24 13.15 -14.53
CA THR A 181 -9.21 13.69 -15.41
C THR A 181 -9.23 12.98 -16.77
N LEU A 182 -8.81 13.73 -17.80
CA LEU A 182 -8.62 13.17 -19.15
C LEU A 182 -7.27 12.45 -19.30
N PHE A 183 -6.32 12.72 -18.40
CA PHE A 183 -4.97 12.14 -18.36
C PHE A 183 -4.44 12.17 -16.93
#